data_AF-A0A1N7HHI3-F1
#
_entry.id   AF-A0A1N7HHI3-F1
#
_cell.length_a   1.000
_cell.length_b   1.000
_cell.length_c   1.000
_cell.angle_alpha   90.00
_cell.angle_beta   90.00
_cell.angle_gamma   90.00
#
_symmetry.space_group_name_H-M   'P 1'
#
loop_
_entity.id
_entity.type
_entity.pdbx_description
1 polymer ?
#
loop_
_entity_poly.entity_id
_entity_poly.type
_entity_poly.pdbx_seq_one_letter_code
_entity_poly.pdbx_strand_id
1 'polypeptide(L)'
;MSTPRRGTLIAAALASAAILAVSGVAVWHHLGGGGGETPTMRNAVMVPVDAAVEAAQLNASNCASRLAEVTQLTDRAGIDAELDRLETCGSAARRLAEEGYGALDIAAGVTGAPGAAPSPRRAQYLDAAGSLLSVYEIQGDDFDVAYDILDRARRTGAPLGPLASDITSILGNASSDVAAAREEAARARDAYRKRG
;
A
#
# COMPACT_ATOMS: atom_id res chain seq x y z
N MET A 1 16.13 16.31 20.38
CA MET A 1 16.22 15.05 19.61
C MET A 1 16.21 13.91 20.61
N SER A 2 15.03 13.34 20.86
CA SER A 2 14.85 12.27 21.84
C SER A 2 14.96 10.94 21.10
N THR A 3 15.94 10.13 21.48
CA THR A 3 16.10 8.75 21.00
C THR A 3 14.84 7.93 21.31
N PRO A 4 14.30 7.15 20.36
CA PRO A 4 13.14 6.29 20.59
C PRO A 4 13.44 5.30 21.73
N ARG A 5 12.42 5.02 22.55
CA ARG A 5 12.60 4.17 23.74
C ARG A 5 12.93 2.74 23.29
N ARG A 6 13.90 2.10 23.95
CA ARG A 6 14.38 0.74 23.59
C ARG A 6 13.28 -0.34 23.55
N GLY A 7 12.12 -0.11 24.19
CA GLY A 7 10.97 -1.01 24.14
C GLY A 7 10.16 -0.95 22.83
N THR A 8 10.10 0.21 22.16
CA THR A 8 9.40 0.37 20.87
C THR A 8 10.20 -0.18 19.68
N LEU A 9 11.52 -0.33 19.82
CA LEU A 9 12.39 -0.93 18.80
C LEU A 9 12.14 -2.43 18.59
N ILE A 10 11.54 -3.15 19.54
CA ILE A 10 11.27 -4.59 19.39
C ILE A 10 9.95 -4.83 18.64
N ALA A 11 8.97 -3.93 18.74
CA ALA A 11 7.73 -3.99 17.97
C ALA A 11 7.93 -3.52 16.52
N ALA A 12 8.76 -2.49 16.30
CA ALA A 12 9.06 -1.98 14.96
C ALA A 12 10.01 -2.88 14.14
N ALA A 13 10.77 -3.78 14.78
CA ALA A 13 11.73 -4.65 14.09
C ALA A 13 11.11 -5.89 13.44
N LEU A 14 9.82 -6.18 13.65
CA LEU A 14 9.15 -7.35 13.05
C LEU A 14 8.44 -7.04 11.72
N ALA A 15 8.33 -5.77 11.31
CA ALA A 15 7.70 -5.36 10.05
C ALA A 15 8.69 -5.27 8.86
N SER A 16 10.00 -5.27 9.10
CA SER A 16 11.00 -4.89 8.07
C SER A 16 11.73 -6.07 7.40
N ALA A 17 11.03 -7.16 7.10
CA ALA A 17 11.63 -8.30 6.39
C ALA A 17 10.65 -8.99 5.43
N ALA A 18 10.06 -8.24 4.48
CA ALA A 18 9.22 -8.85 3.46
C ALA A 18 9.22 -8.16 2.09
N ILE A 19 10.26 -7.43 1.66
CA ILE A 19 10.33 -6.95 0.26
C ILE A 19 11.76 -7.00 -0.28
N LEU A 20 12.33 -8.21 -0.38
CA LEU A 20 13.57 -8.42 -1.14
C LEU A 20 13.62 -9.77 -1.89
N ALA A 21 12.47 -10.33 -2.29
CA ALA A 21 12.48 -11.60 -3.03
C ALA A 21 11.29 -11.82 -3.98
N VAL A 22 11.03 -10.93 -4.93
CA VAL A 22 10.53 -11.35 -6.26
C VAL A 22 11.13 -10.43 -7.33
N SER A 23 12.41 -10.62 -7.63
CA SER A 23 13.02 -10.04 -8.82
C SER A 23 13.79 -11.12 -9.57
N GLY A 24 13.14 -11.64 -10.60
CA GLY A 24 13.80 -12.15 -11.80
C GLY A 24 14.29 -13.59 -11.78
N VAL A 25 13.46 -14.52 -12.28
CA VAL A 25 13.89 -15.52 -13.26
C VAL A 25 12.72 -15.86 -14.21
N ALA A 26 12.64 -15.11 -15.31
CA ALA A 26 12.17 -15.61 -16.59
C ALA A 26 12.78 -14.75 -17.71
N VAL A 27 14.11 -14.70 -17.75
CA VAL A 27 14.85 -14.31 -18.95
C VAL A 27 14.82 -15.52 -19.88
N TRP A 28 14.07 -15.46 -20.99
CA TRP A 28 14.67 -15.72 -22.30
C TRP A 28 13.76 -15.40 -23.50
N HIS A 29 14.22 -14.45 -24.29
CA HIS A 29 14.24 -14.46 -25.76
C HIS A 29 13.13 -15.22 -26.51
N HIS A 30 12.08 -14.48 -26.87
CA HIS A 30 11.61 -14.51 -28.25
C HIS A 30 11.23 -13.10 -28.71
N LEU A 31 12.02 -12.56 -29.64
CA LEU A 31 11.62 -11.46 -30.50
C LEU A 31 10.42 -11.94 -31.33
N GLY A 32 9.22 -11.54 -30.96
CA GLY A 32 8.00 -11.87 -31.69
C GLY A 32 6.80 -11.20 -31.04
N GLY A 33 6.22 -10.22 -31.72
CA GLY A 33 5.25 -9.27 -31.18
C GLY A 33 4.11 -9.85 -30.34
N GLY A 34 3.81 -9.17 -29.24
CA GLY A 34 2.50 -9.22 -28.59
C GLY A 34 1.78 -7.89 -28.76
N GLY A 35 1.85 -7.27 -29.93
CA GLY A 35 1.16 -6.00 -30.25
C GLY A 35 -0.31 -6.22 -30.60
N GLY A 36 -0.99 -7.05 -29.81
CA GLY A 36 -2.35 -7.52 -30.08
C GLY A 36 -3.38 -6.98 -29.10
N GLU A 37 -2.97 -6.40 -27.96
CA GLU A 37 -3.94 -5.82 -27.04
C GLU A 37 -4.40 -4.48 -27.60
N THR A 38 -5.71 -4.34 -27.80
CA THR A 38 -6.28 -3.09 -28.27
C THR A 38 -6.21 -2.05 -27.15
N PRO A 39 -6.26 -0.73 -27.47
CA PRO A 39 -6.42 0.31 -26.45
C PRO A 39 -7.62 0.04 -25.51
N THR A 40 -8.71 -0.51 -26.04
CA THR A 40 -9.89 -0.89 -25.25
C THR A 40 -9.58 -1.99 -24.25
N MET A 41 -8.84 -3.03 -24.64
CA MET A 41 -8.41 -4.08 -23.72
C MET A 41 -7.48 -3.53 -22.63
N ARG A 42 -6.48 -2.72 -23.02
CA ARG A 42 -5.58 -2.10 -22.04
C ARG A 42 -6.35 -1.26 -21.03
N ASN A 43 -7.35 -0.51 -21.47
CA ASN A 43 -8.20 0.26 -20.57
C ASN A 43 -9.04 -0.65 -19.66
N ALA A 44 -9.60 -1.75 -20.17
CA ALA A 44 -10.34 -2.72 -19.36
C ALA A 44 -9.47 -3.37 -18.27
N VAL A 45 -8.16 -3.50 -18.51
CA VAL A 45 -7.18 -3.96 -17.51
C VAL A 45 -6.80 -2.83 -16.55
N MET A 46 -6.40 -1.66 -17.06
CA MET A 46 -5.82 -0.58 -16.25
C MET A 46 -6.85 0.13 -15.37
N VAL A 47 -8.05 0.41 -15.86
CA VAL A 47 -9.04 1.22 -15.12
C VAL A 47 -9.40 0.63 -13.75
N PRO A 48 -9.81 -0.65 -13.63
CA PRO A 48 -10.15 -1.20 -12.33
C PRO A 48 -8.94 -1.31 -11.39
N VAL A 49 -7.77 -1.66 -11.93
CA VAL A 49 -6.53 -1.79 -11.14
C VAL A 49 -6.04 -0.43 -10.63
N ASP A 50 -6.02 0.59 -11.49
CA ASP A 50 -5.67 1.97 -11.12
C ASP A 50 -6.61 2.49 -10.03
N ALA A 51 -7.92 2.24 -10.14
CA ALA A 51 -8.91 2.67 -9.16
C ALA A 51 -8.69 1.99 -7.79
N ALA A 52 -8.37 0.69 -7.77
CA ALA A 52 -8.09 -0.02 -6.52
C ALA A 52 -6.80 0.48 -5.86
N VAL A 53 -5.73 0.66 -6.62
CA VAL A 53 -4.46 1.23 -6.13
C VAL A 53 -4.65 2.65 -5.59
N GLU A 54 -5.44 3.48 -6.27
CA GLU A 54 -5.76 4.84 -5.83
C GLU A 54 -6.55 4.83 -4.51
N ALA A 55 -7.55 3.95 -4.37
CA ALA A 55 -8.32 3.82 -3.13
C ALA A 55 -7.44 3.40 -1.95
N ALA A 56 -6.56 2.41 -2.14
CA ALA A 56 -5.59 1.98 -1.13
C ALA A 56 -4.63 3.11 -0.75
N GLN A 57 -4.11 3.85 -1.73
CA GLN A 57 -3.24 5.01 -1.50
C GLN A 57 -3.94 6.12 -0.69
N LEU A 58 -5.19 6.43 -1.02
CA LEU A 58 -5.96 7.47 -0.32
C LEU A 58 -6.18 7.09 1.15
N ASN A 59 -6.56 5.84 1.40
CA ASN A 59 -6.69 5.31 2.77
C ASN A 59 -5.37 5.44 3.52
N ALA A 60 -4.27 4.97 2.93
CA ALA A 60 -2.95 5.04 3.49
C ALA A 60 -2.54 6.46 3.90
N SER A 61 -2.67 7.43 2.99
CA SER A 61 -2.32 8.83 3.28
C SER A 61 -3.20 9.45 4.37
N ASN A 62 -4.50 9.15 4.36
CA ASN A 62 -5.44 9.69 5.33
C ASN A 62 -5.18 9.13 6.73
N CYS A 63 -4.99 7.81 6.84
CA CYS A 63 -4.70 7.15 8.11
C CYS A 63 -3.37 7.60 8.69
N ALA A 64 -2.31 7.63 7.88
CA ALA A 64 -1.00 8.09 8.33
C ALA A 64 -1.04 9.54 8.86
N SER A 65 -1.73 10.42 8.14
CA SER A 65 -1.84 11.84 8.54
C SER A 65 -2.61 11.99 9.84
N ARG A 66 -3.77 11.34 9.97
CA ARG A 66 -4.63 11.42 11.16
C ARG A 66 -3.98 10.78 12.39
N LEU A 67 -3.27 9.67 12.23
CA LEU A 67 -2.49 9.04 13.31
C LEU A 67 -1.37 9.96 13.80
N ALA A 68 -0.70 10.68 12.90
CA ALA A 68 0.30 11.68 13.30
C ALA A 68 -0.35 12.88 14.01
N GLU A 69 -1.45 13.40 13.49
CA GLU A 69 -2.16 14.57 14.02
C GLU A 69 -2.72 14.34 15.43
N VAL A 70 -3.21 13.13 15.74
CA VAL A 70 -3.79 12.85 17.07
C VAL A 70 -2.79 13.07 18.20
N THR A 71 -1.49 12.91 17.92
CA THR A 71 -0.42 13.15 18.91
C THR A 71 -0.26 14.62 19.30
N GLN A 72 -0.81 15.54 18.48
CA GLN A 72 -0.79 16.98 18.71
C GLN A 72 -2.05 17.48 19.44
N LEU A 73 -3.08 16.64 19.56
CA LEU A 73 -4.30 17.02 20.25
C LEU A 73 -4.08 17.10 21.76
N THR A 74 -4.69 18.12 22.37
CA THR A 74 -4.68 18.34 23.81
C THR A 74 -6.06 18.18 24.44
N ASP A 75 -7.12 18.27 23.63
CA ASP A 75 -8.51 18.09 24.07
C ASP A 75 -8.90 16.61 24.09
N ARG A 76 -9.46 16.17 25.21
CA ARG A 76 -9.78 14.74 25.41
C ARG A 76 -10.95 14.28 24.55
N ALA A 77 -11.97 15.11 24.35
CA ALA A 77 -13.10 14.76 23.50
C ALA A 77 -12.67 14.64 22.02
N GLY A 78 -11.79 15.53 21.56
CA GLY A 78 -11.19 15.46 20.23
C GLY A 78 -10.32 14.21 20.04
N ILE A 79 -9.50 13.85 21.03
CA ILE A 79 -8.69 12.62 21.01
C ILE A 79 -9.59 11.39 20.87
N ASP A 80 -10.64 11.30 21.70
CA ASP A 80 -11.54 10.15 21.70
C ASP A 80 -12.24 9.99 20.35
N ALA A 81 -12.79 11.09 19.81
CA ALA A 81 -13.47 11.08 18.52
C ALA A 81 -12.55 10.73 17.34
N GLU A 82 -11.29 11.17 17.36
CA GLU A 82 -10.35 10.83 16.29
C GLU A 82 -9.89 9.37 16.38
N LEU A 83 -9.62 8.85 17.58
CA LEU A 83 -9.25 7.46 17.77
C LEU A 83 -10.36 6.49 17.35
N ASP A 84 -11.62 6.76 17.69
CA ASP A 84 -12.73 5.89 17.27
C ASP A 84 -12.84 5.79 15.74
N ARG A 85 -12.47 6.86 15.02
CA ARG A 85 -12.40 6.86 13.55
C ARG A 85 -11.11 6.26 12.98
N LEU A 86 -10.10 6.01 13.80
CA LEU A 86 -8.81 5.43 13.41
C LEU A 86 -8.76 3.92 13.65
N GLU A 87 -9.63 3.38 14.50
CA GLU A 87 -9.76 1.94 14.80
C GLU A 87 -9.90 1.09 13.52
N THR A 88 -10.50 1.65 12.47
CA THR A 88 -10.75 0.94 11.21
C THR A 88 -9.62 1.08 10.19
N CYS A 89 -8.55 1.82 10.47
CA CYS A 89 -7.51 2.10 9.47
C CYS A 89 -6.82 0.84 8.94
N GLY A 90 -6.37 -0.07 9.82
CA GLY A 90 -5.69 -1.30 9.38
C GLY A 90 -6.63 -2.31 8.74
N SER A 91 -7.87 -2.46 9.24
CA SER A 91 -8.87 -3.32 8.61
C SER A 91 -9.35 -2.78 7.25
N ALA A 92 -9.45 -1.45 7.10
CA ALA A 92 -9.75 -0.81 5.82
C ALA A 92 -8.61 -1.00 4.80
N ALA A 93 -7.35 -0.92 5.23
CA ALA A 93 -6.20 -1.18 4.37
C ALA A 93 -6.22 -2.61 3.81
N ARG A 94 -6.43 -3.62 4.67
CA ARG A 94 -6.56 -5.03 4.26
C ARG A 94 -7.74 -5.28 3.33
N ARG A 95 -8.91 -4.72 3.63
CA ARG A 95 -10.08 -4.80 2.75
C ARG A 95 -9.81 -4.19 1.36
N LEU A 96 -9.18 -3.02 1.31
CA LEU A 96 -8.85 -2.36 0.04
C LEU A 96 -7.80 -3.14 -0.76
N ALA A 97 -6.83 -3.78 -0.09
CA ALA A 97 -5.88 -4.67 -0.73
C ALA A 97 -6.58 -5.90 -1.32
N GLU A 98 -7.49 -6.55 -0.57
CA GLU A 98 -8.30 -7.67 -1.05
C GLU A 98 -9.16 -7.30 -2.27
N GLU A 99 -9.84 -6.14 -2.22
CA GLU A 99 -10.56 -5.59 -3.37
C GLU A 99 -9.63 -5.35 -4.57
N GLY A 100 -8.41 -4.88 -4.33
CA GLY A 100 -7.39 -4.70 -5.35
C GLY A 100 -6.87 -6.00 -5.95
N TYR A 101 -6.66 -7.05 -5.15
CA TYR A 101 -6.31 -8.38 -5.65
C TYR A 101 -7.44 -8.95 -6.50
N GLY A 102 -8.70 -8.77 -6.10
CA GLY A 102 -9.85 -9.11 -6.95
C GLY A 102 -9.86 -8.34 -8.28
N ALA A 103 -9.52 -7.05 -8.27
CA ALA A 103 -9.37 -6.27 -9.50
C ALA A 103 -8.23 -6.78 -10.39
N LEU A 104 -7.11 -7.21 -9.80
CA LEU A 104 -6.00 -7.84 -10.53
C LEU A 104 -6.40 -9.17 -11.16
N ASP A 105 -7.13 -10.02 -10.45
CA ASP A 105 -7.63 -11.31 -10.97
C ASP A 105 -8.58 -11.10 -12.16
N ILE A 106 -9.52 -10.17 -12.03
CA ILE A 106 -10.41 -9.78 -13.14
C ILE A 106 -9.59 -9.25 -14.31
N ALA A 107 -8.63 -8.37 -14.02
CA ALA A 107 -7.76 -7.78 -15.02
C ALA A 107 -6.82 -8.81 -15.67
N ALA A 108 -6.43 -9.89 -15.00
CA ALA A 108 -5.68 -11.02 -15.55
C ALA A 108 -6.57 -11.92 -16.43
N GLY A 109 -7.87 -12.00 -16.10
CA GLY A 109 -8.88 -12.72 -16.88
C GLY A 109 -9.33 -12.01 -18.17
N VAL A 110 -8.98 -10.73 -18.40
CA VAL A 110 -9.34 -10.02 -19.63
C VAL A 110 -8.72 -10.72 -20.85
N THR A 111 -9.55 -11.34 -21.70
CA THR A 111 -9.08 -11.98 -22.93
C THR A 111 -9.16 -11.02 -24.12
N GLY A 112 -8.19 -11.11 -25.01
CA GLY A 112 -8.23 -10.40 -26.29
C GLY A 112 -9.06 -11.11 -27.34
N ALA A 113 -8.84 -10.72 -28.61
CA ALA A 113 -9.36 -11.48 -29.74
C ALA A 113 -8.94 -12.96 -29.64
N PRO A 114 -9.74 -13.92 -30.12
CA PRO A 114 -9.40 -15.33 -30.07
C PRO A 114 -7.99 -15.59 -30.61
N GLY A 115 -7.12 -16.22 -29.80
CA GLY A 115 -5.72 -16.49 -30.15
C GLY A 115 -4.71 -15.39 -29.80
N ALA A 116 -5.14 -14.23 -29.29
CA ALA A 116 -4.24 -13.20 -28.79
C ALA A 116 -3.79 -13.53 -27.36
N ALA A 117 -2.49 -13.77 -27.18
CA ALA A 117 -1.90 -13.97 -25.86
C ALA A 117 -1.77 -12.64 -25.09
N PRO A 118 -1.90 -12.63 -23.75
CA PRO A 118 -1.60 -11.47 -22.93
C PRO A 118 -0.17 -10.97 -23.16
N SER A 119 0.00 -9.65 -23.21
CA SER A 119 1.33 -9.06 -23.44
C SER A 119 2.22 -9.21 -22.18
N PRO A 120 3.55 -9.40 -22.32
CA PRO A 120 4.46 -9.40 -21.17
C PRO A 120 4.41 -8.10 -20.35
N ARG A 121 4.06 -6.98 -21.00
CA ARG A 121 3.91 -5.67 -20.34
C ARG A 121 2.67 -5.63 -19.44
N ARG A 122 1.59 -6.32 -19.81
CA ARG A 122 0.43 -6.48 -18.94
C ARG A 122 0.81 -7.24 -17.68
N ALA A 123 1.52 -8.36 -17.81
CA ALA A 123 1.99 -9.13 -16.65
C ALA A 123 2.84 -8.25 -15.72
N GLN A 124 3.83 -7.53 -16.27
CA GLN A 124 4.66 -6.60 -15.50
C GLN A 124 3.85 -5.51 -14.78
N TYR A 125 2.83 -4.95 -15.43
CA TYR A 125 1.93 -3.97 -14.80
C TYR A 125 1.13 -4.58 -13.65
N LEU A 126 0.53 -5.76 -13.86
CA LEU A 126 -0.26 -6.44 -12.83
C LEU A 126 0.61 -6.85 -11.63
N ASP A 127 1.83 -7.35 -11.88
CA ASP A 127 2.79 -7.72 -10.84
C ASP A 127 3.22 -6.48 -10.01
N ALA A 128 3.52 -5.35 -10.69
CA ALA A 128 3.90 -4.12 -10.02
C ALA A 128 2.74 -3.52 -9.20
N ALA A 129 1.53 -3.57 -9.72
CA ALA A 129 0.34 -3.13 -8.99
C ALA A 129 0.03 -4.03 -7.78
N GLY A 130 0.16 -5.36 -7.93
CA GLY A 130 0.02 -6.31 -6.83
C GLY A 130 1.06 -6.12 -5.73
N SER A 131 2.31 -5.87 -6.11
CA SER A 131 3.38 -5.54 -5.16
C SER A 131 3.05 -4.26 -4.38
N LEU A 132 2.54 -3.22 -5.05
CA LEU A 132 2.13 -1.98 -4.39
C LEU A 132 0.93 -2.17 -3.45
N LEU A 133 -0.07 -2.98 -3.84
CA LEU A 133 -1.19 -3.32 -2.96
C LEU A 133 -0.73 -4.06 -1.70
N SER A 134 0.23 -4.98 -1.84
CA SER A 134 0.83 -5.68 -0.70
C SER A 134 1.54 -4.72 0.26
N VAL A 135 2.22 -3.68 -0.26
CA VAL A 135 2.80 -2.64 0.60
C VAL A 135 1.71 -1.91 1.39
N TYR A 136 0.58 -1.55 0.76
CA TYR A 136 -0.52 -0.90 1.48
C TYR A 136 -1.21 -1.82 2.49
N GLU A 137 -1.29 -3.11 2.19
CA GLU A 137 -1.79 -4.14 3.12
C GLU A 137 -0.93 -4.20 4.38
N ILE A 138 0.41 -4.31 4.21
CA ILE A 138 1.38 -4.33 5.31
C ILE A 138 1.32 -3.04 6.13
N GLN A 139 1.14 -1.90 5.47
CA GLN A 139 0.96 -0.62 6.16
C GLN A 139 -0.29 -0.61 7.06
N GLY A 140 -1.27 -1.48 6.81
CA GLY A 140 -2.40 -1.72 7.70
C GLY A 140 -1.96 -2.20 9.10
N ASP A 141 -0.94 -3.05 9.17
CA ASP A 141 -0.39 -3.51 10.46
C ASP A 141 0.32 -2.37 11.21
N ASP A 142 1.04 -1.49 10.48
CA ASP A 142 1.64 -0.29 11.07
C ASP A 142 0.57 0.66 11.64
N PHE A 143 -0.59 0.77 10.97
CA PHE A 143 -1.72 1.55 11.48
C PHE A 143 -2.31 0.93 12.75
N ASP A 144 -2.45 -0.40 12.80
CA ASP A 144 -2.95 -1.10 13.98
C ASP A 144 -2.00 -0.92 15.18
N VAL A 145 -0.69 -1.04 14.96
CA VAL A 145 0.32 -0.79 16.01
C VAL A 145 0.29 0.66 16.49
N ALA A 146 0.23 1.63 15.57
CA ALA A 146 0.14 3.03 15.91
C ALA A 146 -1.14 3.34 16.72
N TYR A 147 -2.27 2.80 16.27
CA TYR A 147 -3.56 2.93 16.96
C TYR A 147 -3.50 2.35 18.37
N ASP A 148 -2.98 1.14 18.55
CA ASP A 148 -2.89 0.47 19.85
C ASP A 148 -2.05 1.26 20.87
N ILE A 149 -0.94 1.86 20.41
CA ILE A 149 -0.10 2.72 21.25
C ILE A 149 -0.90 3.93 21.73
N LEU A 150 -1.64 4.58 20.83
CA LEU A 150 -2.42 5.77 21.12
C LEU A 150 -3.64 5.47 22.00
N ASP A 151 -4.36 4.39 21.70
CA ASP A 151 -5.50 3.94 22.50
C ASP A 151 -5.06 3.53 23.91
N ARG A 152 -3.91 2.84 24.05
CA ARG A 152 -3.36 2.55 25.37
C ARG A 152 -3.06 3.83 26.16
N ALA A 153 -2.52 4.86 25.51
CA ALA A 153 -2.27 6.14 26.15
C ALA A 153 -3.59 6.84 26.55
N ARG A 154 -4.63 6.80 25.69
CA ARG A 154 -6.00 7.24 26.00
C ARG A 154 -6.55 6.58 27.27
N ARG A 155 -6.53 5.24 27.32
CA ARG A 155 -7.06 4.42 28.42
C ARG A 155 -6.33 4.66 29.74
N THR A 156 -5.04 4.95 29.69
CA THR A 156 -4.21 5.19 30.89
C THR A 156 -4.09 6.66 31.27
N GLY A 157 -4.62 7.58 30.45
CA GLY A 157 -4.48 9.02 30.66
C GLY A 157 -3.06 9.54 30.42
N ALA A 158 -2.20 8.77 29.74
CA ALA A 158 -0.85 9.20 29.41
C ALA A 158 -0.86 10.31 28.34
N PRO A 159 0.09 11.25 28.38
CA PRO A 159 0.20 12.29 27.37
C PRO A 159 0.57 11.71 26.00
N LEU A 160 -0.08 12.17 24.93
CA LEU A 160 0.17 11.72 23.56
C LEU A 160 1.40 12.38 22.91
N GLY A 161 1.71 13.63 23.25
CA GLY A 161 2.82 14.39 22.66
C GLY A 161 4.17 13.64 22.66
N PRO A 162 4.58 12.99 23.77
CA PRO A 162 5.80 12.17 23.80
C PRO A 162 5.81 10.97 22.83
N LEU A 163 4.65 10.53 22.33
CA LEU A 163 4.52 9.42 21.39
C LEU A 163 4.69 9.86 19.92
N ALA A 164 4.66 11.17 19.64
CA ALA A 164 4.71 11.70 18.27
C ALA A 164 5.91 11.16 17.45
N SER A 165 7.09 11.08 18.07
CA SER A 165 8.29 10.56 17.41
C SER A 165 8.19 9.06 17.12
N ASP A 166 7.60 8.27 18.03
CA ASP A 166 7.46 6.83 17.87
C ASP A 166 6.44 6.54 16.76
N ILE A 167 5.29 7.23 16.77
CA ILE A 167 4.26 7.13 15.73
C ILE A 167 4.81 7.55 14.36
N THR A 168 5.53 8.68 14.29
CA THR A 168 6.16 9.12 13.03
C THR A 168 7.19 8.10 12.54
N SER A 169 7.95 7.48 13.44
CA SER A 169 8.91 6.44 13.05
C SER A 169 8.22 5.19 12.51
N ILE A 170 7.17 4.71 13.17
CA ILE A 170 6.39 3.53 12.72
C ILE A 170 5.83 3.80 11.32
N LEU A 171 5.12 4.90 11.14
CA LEU A 171 4.49 5.26 9.86
C LEU A 171 5.51 5.61 8.77
N GLY A 172 6.67 6.14 9.17
CA GLY A 172 7.74 6.55 8.26
C GLY A 172 8.59 5.39 7.75
N ASN A 173 8.70 4.28 8.48
CA ASN A 173 9.51 3.14 8.10
C ASN A 173 9.08 2.53 6.75
N ALA A 174 7.80 2.55 6.42
CA ALA A 174 7.28 2.07 5.14
C ALA A 174 7.35 3.11 4.00
N SER A 175 7.72 4.37 4.27
CA SER A 175 7.57 5.47 3.31
C SER A 175 8.49 5.36 2.09
N SER A 176 9.73 4.87 2.26
CA SER A 176 10.65 4.60 1.14
C SER A 176 10.16 3.47 0.25
N ASP A 177 9.60 2.43 0.86
CA ASP A 177 9.14 1.23 0.18
C ASP A 177 7.87 1.53 -0.62
N VAL A 178 6.94 2.29 -0.03
CA VAL A 178 5.78 2.84 -0.74
C VAL A 178 6.22 3.71 -1.91
N ALA A 179 7.20 4.61 -1.73
CA ALA A 179 7.67 5.47 -2.81
C ALA A 179 8.28 4.66 -3.97
N ALA A 180 9.13 3.68 -3.66
CA ALA A 180 9.75 2.81 -4.65
C ALA A 180 8.72 1.96 -5.41
N ALA A 181 7.76 1.35 -4.70
CA ALA A 181 6.69 0.56 -5.29
C ALA A 181 5.77 1.40 -6.18
N ARG A 182 5.44 2.64 -5.77
CA ARG A 182 4.67 3.58 -6.59
C ARG A 182 5.39 3.96 -7.87
N GLU A 183 6.70 4.20 -7.79
CA GLU A 183 7.50 4.52 -8.96
C GLU A 183 7.54 3.35 -9.95
N GLU A 184 7.73 2.13 -9.47
CA GLU A 184 7.72 0.93 -10.32
C GLU A 184 6.34 0.69 -10.95
N ALA A 185 5.26 0.77 -10.18
CA ALA A 185 3.90 0.64 -10.71
C ALA A 185 3.60 1.71 -11.79
N ALA A 186 4.05 2.95 -11.59
CA ALA A 186 3.90 4.01 -12.57
C ALA A 186 4.70 3.73 -13.86
N ARG A 187 5.95 3.26 -13.75
CA ARG A 187 6.78 2.86 -14.90
C ARG A 187 6.14 1.72 -15.68
N ALA A 188 5.71 0.66 -14.99
CA ALA A 188 5.10 -0.51 -15.61
C ALA A 188 3.78 -0.16 -16.32
N ARG A 189 2.94 0.66 -15.67
CA ARG A 189 1.71 1.21 -16.25
C ARG A 189 1.95 2.00 -17.53
N ASP A 190 2.94 2.90 -17.52
CA ASP A 190 3.26 3.71 -18.69
C ASP A 190 3.82 2.88 -19.85
N ALA A 191 4.64 1.87 -19.54
CA ALA A 191 5.12 0.91 -20.52
C ALA A 191 3.95 0.13 -21.14
N TYR A 192 3.02 -0.33 -20.30
CA TYR A 192 1.84 -1.08 -20.73
C TYR A 192 0.93 -0.24 -21.64
N ARG A 193 0.59 0.97 -21.21
CA ARG A 193 -0.22 1.93 -21.98
C ARG A 193 0.33 2.18 -23.38
N LYS A 194 1.64 2.41 -23.50
CA LYS A 194 2.28 2.85 -24.75
C LYS A 194 2.47 1.73 -25.77
N ARG A 195 2.58 0.47 -25.33
CA ARG A 195 3.00 -0.64 -26.21
C ARG A 195 2.45 -2.03 -25.84
N GLY A 196 1.27 -2.14 -25.21
CA GLY A 196 0.61 -3.46 -25.12
C GLY A 196 0.18 -4.01 -26.47
#